data_AF-A0A2K6FAS3-F1
#
_entry.id   AF-A0A2K6FAS3-F1
#
_cell.length_a   1.000
_cell.length_b   1.000
_cell.length_c   1.000
_cell.angle_alpha   90.00
_cell.angle_beta   90.00
_cell.angle_gamma   90.00
#
_symmetry.space_group_name_H-M   'P 1'
#
loop_
_entity.id
_entity.type
_entity.pdbx_description
1 polymer ?
#
loop_
_entity_poly.entity_id
_entity_poly.type
_entity_poly.pdbx_seq_one_letter_code
_entity_poly.pdbx_strand_id
1 'polypeptide(L)'
;CKRKWEEDRDTVIEGLKRLSDYPEYMWFLLYCEGTRFTETKHRVSMEVAVSKGLPPLKYHLLPRTKGFTTAVQCLRGTVAAVYDVTLNFRGNKNPSLLGILYGKKYEADMCVR
;
A
#
# COMPACT_ATOMS: atom_id res chain seq x y z
N CYS A 1 13.14 10.36 7.57
CA CYS A 1 11.87 9.85 8.12
C CYS A 1 12.15 8.55 8.86
N LYS A 2 12.14 8.57 10.20
CA LYS A 2 12.17 7.35 11.02
C LYS A 2 10.75 6.76 10.96
N ARG A 3 10.62 5.46 10.67
CA ARG A 3 9.31 4.78 10.56
C ARG A 3 9.23 3.78 11.70
N LYS A 4 8.74 4.22 12.85
CA LYS A 4 8.68 3.43 14.06
C LYS A 4 7.23 3.28 14.45
N TRP A 5 6.74 2.05 14.40
CA TRP A 5 5.34 1.75 14.67
C TRP A 5 4.91 2.27 16.03
N GLU A 6 5.78 2.15 17.03
CA GLU A 6 5.51 2.53 18.41
C GLU A 6 5.29 4.04 18.58
N GLU A 7 5.90 4.86 17.71
CA GLU A 7 5.75 6.31 17.71
C GLU A 7 4.54 6.75 16.85
N ASP A 8 4.26 6.02 15.76
CA ASP A 8 3.25 6.39 14.77
C ASP A 8 1.85 5.79 15.04
N ARG A 9 1.75 4.73 15.87
CA ARG A 9 0.54 3.90 16.03
C ARG A 9 -0.70 4.71 16.39
N ASP A 10 -0.61 5.57 17.40
CA ASP A 10 -1.79 6.23 17.95
C ASP A 10 -2.37 7.24 16.95
N THR A 11 -1.51 7.94 16.21
CA THR A 11 -1.89 8.81 15.09
C THR A 11 -2.57 8.03 13.97
N VAL A 12 -2.05 6.85 13.61
CA VAL A 12 -2.64 5.99 12.58
C VAL A 12 -4.04 5.51 13.01
N ILE A 13 -4.19 5.04 14.25
CA ILE A 13 -5.47 4.57 14.79
C ILE A 13 -6.50 5.71 14.80
N GLU A 14 -6.12 6.91 15.26
CA GLU A 14 -7.00 8.07 15.28
C GLU A 14 -7.46 8.47 13.87
N GLY A 15 -6.55 8.45 12.89
CA GLY A 15 -6.90 8.69 11.48
C GLY A 15 -7.89 7.65 10.94
N LEU A 16 -7.68 6.37 11.26
CA LEU A 16 -8.58 5.29 10.83
C LEU A 16 -9.97 5.39 11.47
N LYS A 17 -10.06 5.80 12.74
CA LYS A 17 -11.36 6.07 13.39
C LYS A 17 -12.14 7.17 12.70
N ARG A 18 -11.46 8.27 12.34
CA ARG A 18 -12.09 9.36 11.59
C ARG A 18 -12.59 8.92 10.21
N LEU A 19 -11.86 8.02 9.55
CA LEU A 19 -12.29 7.41 8.29
C LEU A 19 -13.48 6.46 8.50
N SER A 20 -13.56 5.79 9.65
CA SER A 20 -14.69 4.93 9.99
C SER A 20 -15.99 5.72 10.16
N ASP A 21 -15.92 6.91 10.74
CA ASP A 21 -17.07 7.78 10.99
C ASP A 21 -17.30 8.79 9.84
N TYR A 22 -16.66 8.59 8.69
CA TYR A 22 -16.78 9.50 7.56
C TYR A 22 -18.18 9.36 6.93
N PRO A 23 -18.90 10.47 6.66
CA PRO A 23 -20.31 10.41 6.25
C PRO A 23 -20.54 9.88 4.83
N GLU A 24 -19.48 9.77 4.02
CA GLU A 24 -19.54 9.32 2.63
C GLU A 24 -18.78 8.01 2.41
N TYR A 25 -19.08 7.33 1.31
CA TYR A 25 -18.34 6.15 0.90
C TYR A 25 -16.88 6.50 0.60
N MET A 26 -15.95 5.73 1.17
CA MET A 26 -14.52 5.95 1.00
C MET A 26 -13.81 4.70 0.49
N TRP A 27 -12.69 4.94 -0.20
CA TRP A 27 -11.75 3.90 -0.59
C TRP A 27 -10.45 4.10 0.18
N PHE A 28 -10.04 3.08 0.94
CA PHE A 28 -8.77 3.10 1.64
C PHE A 28 -7.74 2.25 0.89
N LEU A 29 -6.81 2.92 0.20
CA LEU A 29 -5.72 2.28 -0.53
C LEU A 29 -4.47 2.19 0.34
N LEU A 30 -3.90 0.99 0.45
CA LEU A 30 -2.68 0.74 1.22
C LEU A 30 -1.71 -0.17 0.46
N TYR A 31 -0.43 0.23 0.42
CA TYR A 31 0.67 -0.62 -0.03
C TYR A 31 1.38 -1.22 1.18
N CYS A 32 1.30 -2.55 1.32
CA CYS A 32 1.87 -3.27 2.45
C CYS A 32 3.40 -3.13 2.54
N GLU A 33 4.11 -2.86 1.45
CA GLU A 33 5.56 -2.62 1.42
C GLU A 33 5.94 -1.31 2.14
N GLY A 34 5.00 -0.36 2.22
CA GLY A 34 5.18 0.96 2.83
C GLY A 34 6.15 1.88 2.07
N THR A 35 6.65 1.49 0.91
CA THR A 35 7.51 2.32 0.06
C THR A 35 7.40 1.88 -1.39
N ARG A 36 7.68 2.81 -2.31
CA ARG A 36 7.92 2.49 -3.72
C ARG A 36 9.09 1.51 -3.87
N PHE A 37 8.90 0.58 -4.81
CA PHE A 37 9.91 -0.37 -5.26
C PHE A 37 11.07 0.38 -5.92
N THR A 38 12.29 0.00 -5.58
CA THR A 38 13.51 0.33 -6.33
C THR A 38 14.43 -0.89 -6.26
N GLU A 39 15.29 -1.08 -7.26
CA GLU A 39 16.20 -2.23 -7.29
C GLU A 39 17.10 -2.31 -6.05
N THR A 40 17.60 -1.16 -5.58
CA THR A 40 18.37 -1.08 -4.33
C THR A 40 17.55 -1.55 -3.11
N LYS A 41 16.29 -1.13 -3.00
CA LYS A 41 15.41 -1.53 -1.88
C LYS A 41 15.00 -3.00 -2.00
N HIS A 42 14.86 -3.50 -3.22
CA HIS A 42 14.57 -4.90 -3.50
C HIS A 42 15.71 -5.79 -3.03
N ARG A 43 16.97 -5.48 -3.39
CA ARG A 43 18.15 -6.22 -2.90
C ARG A 43 18.18 -6.30 -1.37
N VAL A 44 18.04 -5.16 -0.69
CA VAL A 44 17.99 -5.12 0.79
C VAL A 44 16.81 -5.93 1.32
N SER A 45 15.64 -5.84 0.68
CA SER A 45 14.49 -6.63 1.07
C SER A 45 14.72 -8.13 0.91
N MET A 46 15.49 -8.57 -0.09
CA MET A 46 15.82 -9.98 -0.30
C MET A 46 16.85 -10.47 0.72
N GLU A 47 17.83 -9.65 1.10
CA GLU A 47 18.75 -9.96 2.21
C GLU A 47 17.98 -10.18 3.52
N VAL A 48 16.95 -9.35 3.77
CA VAL A 48 16.04 -9.53 4.91
C VAL A 48 15.18 -10.79 4.76
N ALA A 49 14.76 -11.15 3.54
CA ALA A 49 13.98 -12.37 3.30
C ALA A 49 14.81 -13.62 3.65
N VAL A 50 16.03 -13.69 3.11
CA VAL A 50 16.97 -14.80 3.35
C VAL A 50 17.30 -14.92 4.83
N SER A 51 17.64 -13.82 5.51
CA SER A 51 17.96 -13.86 6.94
C SER A 51 16.79 -14.30 7.84
N LYS A 52 15.54 -14.16 7.35
CA LYS A 52 14.33 -14.61 8.05
C LYS A 52 13.80 -15.97 7.56
N GLY A 53 14.48 -16.63 6.62
CA GLY A 53 14.00 -17.86 6.00
C GLY A 53 12.71 -17.70 5.19
N LEU A 54 12.42 -16.48 4.72
CA LEU A 54 11.25 -16.18 3.90
C LEU A 54 11.58 -16.39 2.41
N PRO A 55 10.60 -16.79 1.59
CA PRO A 55 10.80 -16.95 0.15
C PRO A 55 11.16 -15.60 -0.50
N PRO A 56 12.14 -15.58 -1.43
CA PRO A 56 12.47 -14.37 -2.16
C PRO A 56 11.33 -13.98 -3.11
N LEU A 57 10.99 -12.70 -3.14
CA LEU A 57 9.95 -12.15 -4.00
C LEU A 57 10.59 -11.51 -5.24
N LYS A 58 10.05 -11.79 -6.44
CA LYS A 58 10.65 -11.29 -7.69
C LYS A 58 10.32 -9.82 -8.00
N TYR A 59 9.07 -9.42 -7.80
CA TYR A 59 8.54 -8.11 -8.21
C TYR A 59 8.06 -7.25 -7.04
N HIS A 60 8.19 -7.75 -5.81
CA HIS A 60 7.67 -7.11 -4.60
C HIS A 60 8.77 -6.95 -3.56
N LEU A 61 8.60 -5.95 -2.69
CA LEU A 61 9.34 -5.90 -1.43
C LEU A 61 8.60 -6.76 -0.41
N LEU A 62 9.28 -7.14 0.67
CA LEU A 62 8.62 -7.83 1.78
C LEU A 62 7.55 -6.92 2.41
N PRO A 63 6.32 -7.42 2.61
CA PRO A 63 5.25 -6.64 3.20
C PRO A 63 5.50 -6.37 4.68
N ARG A 64 5.02 -5.22 5.15
CA ARG A 64 4.93 -4.81 6.55
C ARG A 64 3.47 -4.93 7.00
N THR A 65 3.17 -6.00 7.72
CA THR A 65 1.78 -6.39 8.00
C THR A 65 1.10 -5.60 9.12
N LYS A 66 1.86 -4.95 10.03
CA LYS A 66 1.29 -4.22 11.19
C LYS A 66 0.27 -3.14 10.78
N GLY A 67 0.61 -2.32 9.77
CA GLY A 67 -0.28 -1.25 9.30
C GLY A 67 -1.56 -1.79 8.66
N PHE A 68 -1.42 -2.82 7.80
CA PHE A 68 -2.56 -3.48 7.16
C PHE A 68 -3.50 -4.13 8.18
N THR A 69 -2.95 -4.93 9.10
CA THR A 69 -3.75 -5.62 10.13
C THR A 69 -4.49 -4.62 11.03
N THR A 70 -3.83 -3.52 11.42
CA THR A 70 -4.46 -2.45 12.19
C THR A 70 -5.58 -1.77 11.41
N ALA A 71 -5.36 -1.44 10.14
CA ALA A 71 -6.38 -0.82 9.30
C ALA A 71 -7.62 -1.71 9.14
N VAL A 72 -7.44 -3.00 8.85
CA VAL A 72 -8.54 -3.97 8.74
C VAL A 72 -9.30 -4.11 10.05
N GLN A 73 -8.61 -4.11 11.20
CA GLN A 73 -9.26 -4.17 12.51
C GLN A 73 -10.06 -2.89 12.82
N CYS A 74 -9.49 -1.71 12.57
CA CYS A 74 -10.15 -0.44 12.86
C CYS A 74 -11.33 -0.15 11.95
N LEU A 75 -11.27 -0.55 10.67
CA LEU A 75 -12.32 -0.29 9.68
C LEU A 75 -13.37 -1.42 9.61
N ARG A 76 -13.26 -2.42 10.48
CA ARG A 76 -14.17 -3.57 10.50
C ARG A 76 -15.60 -3.11 10.78
N GLY A 77 -16.52 -3.46 9.91
CA GLY A 77 -17.93 -3.03 10.00
C GLY A 77 -18.24 -1.79 9.16
N THR A 78 -17.23 -0.99 8.81
CA THR A 78 -17.39 0.20 7.94
C THR A 78 -17.07 -0.13 6.48
N VAL A 79 -15.95 -0.82 6.23
CA VAL A 79 -15.61 -1.27 4.87
C VAL A 79 -16.27 -2.61 4.56
N ALA A 80 -16.92 -2.71 3.40
CA ALA A 80 -17.67 -3.90 3.01
C ALA A 80 -16.79 -5.04 2.48
N ALA A 81 -15.64 -4.70 1.88
CA ALA A 81 -14.75 -5.67 1.24
C ALA A 81 -13.29 -5.19 1.25
N VAL A 82 -12.37 -6.15 1.09
CA VAL A 82 -10.94 -5.93 0.86
C VAL A 82 -10.61 -6.55 -0.49
N TYR A 83 -9.97 -5.78 -1.36
CA TYR A 83 -9.59 -6.21 -2.70
C TYR A 83 -8.07 -6.27 -2.82
N ASP A 84 -7.52 -7.37 -3.34
CA ASP A 84 -6.14 -7.40 -3.82
C ASP A 84 -6.12 -6.90 -5.27
N VAL A 85 -5.49 -5.75 -5.50
CA VAL A 85 -5.51 -5.08 -6.80
C VAL A 85 -4.09 -4.90 -7.32
N THR A 86 -3.85 -5.31 -8.56
CA THR A 86 -2.64 -5.01 -9.33
C THR A 86 -3.00 -4.10 -10.50
N LEU A 87 -2.33 -2.96 -10.63
CA LEU A 87 -2.46 -2.02 -11.75
C LEU A 87 -1.19 -2.02 -12.60
N ASN A 88 -1.35 -2.19 -13.91
CA ASN A 88 -0.27 -2.11 -14.88
C ASN A 88 -0.55 -1.01 -15.91
N PHE A 89 0.28 0.03 -15.94
CA PHE A 89 0.16 1.11 -16.91
C PHE A 89 0.84 0.75 -18.22
N ARG A 90 0.11 0.83 -19.32
CA ARG A 90 0.61 0.44 -20.65
C ARG A 90 1.75 1.33 -21.12
N GLY A 91 2.66 0.73 -21.90
CA GLY A 91 3.81 1.43 -22.46
C GLY A 91 4.84 1.85 -21.41
N ASN A 92 4.91 1.15 -20.27
CA ASN A 92 5.83 1.44 -19.17
C ASN A 92 5.73 2.89 -18.66
N LYS A 93 4.50 3.44 -18.69
CA LYS A 93 4.23 4.80 -18.23
C LYS A 93 4.10 4.80 -16.72
N ASN A 94 4.68 5.81 -16.08
CA ASN A 94 4.47 6.10 -14.66
C ASN A 94 3.58 7.35 -14.55
N PRO A 95 2.29 7.22 -14.24
CA PRO A 95 1.43 8.37 -14.00
C PRO A 95 1.93 9.19 -12.83
N SER A 96 1.78 10.50 -12.95
CA SER A 96 1.99 11.44 -11.86
C SER A 96 0.68 12.16 -11.60
N LEU A 97 0.48 12.61 -10.35
CA LEU A 97 -0.69 13.39 -9.98
C LEU A 97 -0.85 14.62 -10.88
N LEU A 98 0.23 15.37 -11.10
CA LEU A 98 0.22 16.52 -12.00
C LEU A 98 -0.11 16.14 -13.44
N GLY A 99 0.40 15.02 -13.95
CA GLY A 99 0.05 14.53 -15.28
C GLY A 99 -1.45 14.29 -15.42
N ILE A 100 -2.05 13.63 -14.42
CA ILE A 100 -3.49 13.38 -14.38
C ILE A 100 -4.28 14.70 -14.30
N LEU A 101 -3.88 15.63 -13.43
CA LEU A 101 -4.53 16.93 -13.27
C LEU A 101 -4.44 17.81 -14.53
N TYR A 102 -3.36 17.71 -15.30
CA TYR A 102 -3.22 18.38 -16.60
C TYR A 102 -3.89 17.63 -17.76
N GLY A 103 -4.70 16.60 -17.48
CA GLY A 103 -5.47 15.89 -18.49
C GLY A 103 -4.65 14.91 -19.34
N LYS A 104 -3.43 14.54 -18.91
CA LYS A 104 -2.65 13.51 -19.60
C LYS A 104 -3.36 12.17 -19.47
N LYS A 105 -3.62 11.54 -20.62
CA LYS A 105 -4.28 10.23 -20.68
C LYS A 105 -3.29 9.10 -20.36
N TYR A 106 -3.74 8.18 -19.52
CA TYR A 106 -3.05 6.95 -19.18
C TYR A 106 -4.00 5.78 -19.39
N GLU A 107 -3.47 4.68 -19.93
CA GLU A 107 -4.19 3.42 -20.04
C GLU A 107 -3.59 2.45 -19.03
N ALA A 108 -4.44 1.75 -18.29
CA ALA A 108 -4.04 0.77 -17.31
C ALA A 108 -4.90 -0.49 -17.41
N ASP A 109 -4.26 -1.63 -17.23
CA ASP A 109 -4.92 -2.90 -17.03
C ASP A 109 -4.99 -3.16 -15.51
N MET A 110 -6.18 -3.51 -15.01
CA MET A 110 -6.43 -3.77 -13.60
C MET A 110 -6.79 -5.24 -13.39
N CYS A 111 -6.08 -5.89 -12.49
CA CYS A 111 -6.37 -7.25 -12.04
C CYS A 111 -6.80 -7.20 -10.58
N VAL A 112 -7.96 -7.77 -10.28
CA VAL A 112 -8.51 -7.90 -8.93
C VAL A 112 -8.58 -9.39 -8.59
N ARG A 113 -8.11 -9.77 -7.40
CA ARG A 113 -8.10 -11.16 -6.90
C ARG A 113 -8.90 -11.30 -5.63
#